data_AF-A0A7V7C5M3-F1
#
_entry.id   AF-A0A7V7C5M3-F1
#
_cell.length_a   1.000
_cell.length_b   1.000
_cell.length_c   1.000
_cell.angle_alpha   90.00
_cell.angle_beta   90.00
_cell.angle_gamma   90.00
#
_symmetry.space_group_name_H-M   'P 1'
#
loop_
_entity.id
_entity.type
_entity.pdbx_description
1 polymer ?
#
loop_
_entity_poly.entity_id
_entity_poly.type
_entity_poly.pdbx_seq_one_letter_code
_entity_poly.pdbx_strand_id
1 'polypeptide(L)'
;MNMSWGLMPAARRPQSTAKHQKAAGDNHKCAAPGKQKPNNSTGHFPFPSPEKERFKECCGLNAPASPGERRRKAFQLRMEAALTAGLILLALGPEALSVTNPYLASTTQTGFATFGAPHILDFVVRAARAALTAAWFQKWLVHRRARPEEFGGAIHSKLTGAADYPIADEVLNSKALAQVFGKYGSYLLPQGYPEGSPAHPAYPSGHAAMIGAGATMLKAFFKESYILPDPVMASTDGCSLVPYSGGDLTIGGELNKLAANIVMGHNFAGIHWRSDNTAGLQLGEAIAISILQDYRYTYHEKGFGFSFTKLDGTPLTI
;
A
#
# COMPACT_ATOMS: atom_id res chain seq x y z
N MET A 1 -30.34 22.60 -33.00
CA MET A 1 -30.85 21.21 -33.15
C MET A 1 -30.61 20.49 -31.83
N ASN A 2 -31.67 20.34 -31.04
CA ASN A 2 -31.69 19.54 -29.81
C ASN A 2 -31.75 18.05 -30.20
N MET A 3 -30.91 17.21 -29.62
CA MET A 3 -31.18 15.77 -29.55
C MET A 3 -31.03 15.29 -28.12
N SER A 4 -32.16 14.73 -27.67
CA SER A 4 -32.46 14.18 -26.35
C SER A 4 -31.84 12.80 -26.19
N TRP A 5 -31.39 12.50 -24.97
CA TRP A 5 -30.87 11.20 -24.56
C TRP A 5 -32.03 10.25 -24.24
N GLY A 6 -32.15 9.17 -25.01
CA GLY A 6 -33.12 8.09 -24.78
C GLY A 6 -32.67 7.14 -23.67
N LEU A 7 -33.53 6.94 -22.67
CA LEU A 7 -33.42 5.90 -21.65
C LEU A 7 -33.51 4.49 -22.28
N MET A 8 -32.64 3.57 -21.84
CA MET A 8 -32.78 2.13 -22.08
C MET A 8 -33.37 1.39 -20.85
N PRO A 9 -34.09 0.27 -21.04
CA PRO A 9 -34.89 -0.37 -20.01
C PRO A 9 -34.12 -1.33 -19.09
N ALA A 10 -34.62 -1.47 -17.87
CA ALA A 10 -34.11 -2.37 -16.83
C ALA A 10 -34.12 -3.86 -17.23
N ALA A 11 -32.99 -4.54 -17.06
CA ALA A 11 -32.86 -5.98 -17.21
C ALA A 11 -33.46 -6.73 -16.01
N ARG A 12 -34.32 -7.72 -16.30
CA ARG A 12 -34.98 -8.60 -15.33
C ARG A 12 -33.97 -9.60 -14.72
N ARG A 13 -34.06 -9.80 -13.40
CA ARG A 13 -33.34 -10.85 -12.66
C ARG A 13 -33.90 -12.24 -12.99
N PRO A 14 -33.06 -13.28 -13.19
CA PRO A 14 -33.52 -14.67 -13.17
C PRO A 14 -33.73 -15.15 -11.74
N GLN A 15 -34.85 -15.83 -11.50
CA GLN A 15 -35.15 -16.55 -10.26
C GLN A 15 -34.28 -17.82 -10.16
N SER A 16 -33.59 -17.99 -9.03
CA SER A 16 -32.87 -19.21 -8.69
C SER A 16 -33.76 -20.10 -7.83
N THR A 17 -34.02 -21.32 -8.31
CA THR A 17 -34.66 -22.41 -7.56
C THR A 17 -33.60 -23.27 -6.90
N ALA A 18 -33.34 -23.05 -5.61
CA ALA A 18 -32.47 -23.93 -4.82
C ALA A 18 -33.27 -25.14 -4.30
N LYS A 19 -32.98 -26.32 -4.84
CA LYS A 19 -33.39 -27.60 -4.27
C LYS A 19 -32.49 -27.94 -3.08
N HIS A 20 -33.10 -28.14 -1.91
CA HIS A 20 -32.45 -28.65 -0.71
C HIS A 20 -31.95 -30.09 -0.93
N GLN A 21 -30.66 -30.32 -0.71
CA GLN A 21 -30.12 -31.65 -0.40
C GLN A 21 -29.81 -31.71 1.10
N LYS A 22 -30.47 -32.68 1.77
CA LYS A 22 -30.16 -33.12 3.14
C LYS A 22 -28.86 -33.93 3.11
N ALA A 23 -27.97 -33.67 4.05
CA ALA A 23 -26.96 -34.64 4.50
C ALA A 23 -27.04 -34.74 6.03
N ALA A 24 -27.13 -35.99 6.50
CA ALA A 24 -26.99 -36.41 7.90
C ALA A 24 -25.63 -35.90 8.44
N GLY A 25 -25.46 -35.50 9.69
CA GLY A 25 -25.98 -36.08 10.92
C GLY A 25 -24.76 -36.62 11.66
N ASP A 26 -24.21 -35.85 12.60
CA ASP A 26 -23.37 -36.40 13.66
C ASP A 26 -23.48 -35.55 14.93
N ASN A 27 -23.75 -36.28 16.01
CA ASN A 27 -24.17 -35.80 17.31
C ASN A 27 -22.98 -35.42 18.19
N HIS A 28 -22.89 -34.17 18.63
CA HIS A 28 -22.25 -33.85 19.91
C HIS A 28 -23.16 -32.98 20.78
N LYS A 29 -23.40 -33.48 21.99
CA LYS A 29 -24.44 -33.08 22.95
C LYS A 29 -24.12 -31.71 23.57
N CYS A 30 -25.10 -30.81 23.56
CA CYS A 30 -25.14 -29.63 24.41
C CYS A 30 -25.53 -30.03 25.85
N ALA A 31 -24.76 -29.59 26.85
CA ALA A 31 -25.15 -29.61 28.26
C ALA A 31 -25.67 -28.21 28.68
N ALA A 32 -26.76 -28.18 29.44
CA ALA A 32 -27.45 -26.99 29.94
C ALA A 32 -26.78 -26.40 31.21
N PRO A 33 -27.12 -25.15 31.61
CA PRO A 33 -26.22 -24.27 32.37
C PRO A 33 -26.37 -24.37 33.91
N GLY A 34 -25.24 -24.30 34.61
CA GLY A 34 -25.16 -24.11 36.06
C GLY A 34 -25.24 -22.64 36.45
N LYS A 35 -26.04 -22.33 37.48
CA LYS A 35 -26.29 -20.99 38.03
C LYS A 35 -25.04 -20.37 38.67
N GLN A 36 -24.69 -19.14 38.30
CA GLN A 36 -23.82 -18.25 39.10
C GLN A 36 -24.47 -16.85 39.26
N LYS A 37 -24.28 -16.29 40.46
CA LYS A 37 -24.88 -15.07 41.04
C LYS A 37 -24.40 -13.77 40.35
N PRO A 38 -25.14 -12.64 40.51
CA PRO A 38 -24.92 -11.43 39.72
C PRO A 38 -23.67 -10.69 40.18
N ASN A 39 -22.79 -10.34 39.24
CA ASN A 39 -21.65 -9.46 39.51
C ASN A 39 -21.84 -8.15 38.73
N ASN A 40 -21.72 -7.04 39.46
CA ASN A 40 -21.88 -5.68 38.96
C ASN A 40 -20.90 -5.38 37.81
N SER A 41 -21.45 -4.86 36.72
CA SER A 41 -20.75 -4.52 35.48
C SER A 41 -19.98 -3.20 35.59
N THR A 42 -18.66 -3.29 35.66
CA THR A 42 -17.75 -2.30 35.06
C THR A 42 -16.99 -3.03 33.94
N GLY A 43 -17.49 -2.93 32.72
CA GLY A 43 -16.95 -3.62 31.55
C GLY A 43 -15.61 -3.03 31.10
N HIS A 44 -14.52 -3.44 31.73
CA HIS A 44 -13.20 -3.46 31.11
C HIS A 44 -13.08 -4.74 30.29
N PHE A 45 -13.02 -4.61 28.97
CA PHE A 45 -12.59 -5.70 28.10
C PHE A 45 -11.06 -5.81 28.19
N PRO A 46 -10.50 -6.96 28.57
CA PRO A 46 -9.05 -7.13 28.58
C PRO A 46 -8.57 -7.29 27.13
N PHE A 47 -7.88 -6.28 26.61
CA PHE A 47 -7.05 -6.42 25.42
C PHE A 47 -5.83 -7.29 25.79
N PRO A 48 -5.49 -8.34 25.02
CA PRO A 48 -4.23 -9.04 25.22
C PRO A 48 -3.08 -8.19 24.67
N SER A 49 -2.14 -7.80 25.53
CA SER A 49 -0.77 -7.45 25.17
C SER A 49 0.18 -8.45 25.87
N PRO A 50 1.37 -8.78 25.34
CA PRO A 50 2.27 -7.88 24.61
C PRO A 50 2.51 -8.26 23.14
N GLU A 51 2.55 -7.22 22.30
CA GLU A 51 2.76 -7.20 20.85
C GLU A 51 4.11 -7.75 20.33
N LYS A 52 4.91 -8.42 21.16
CA LYS A 52 6.22 -8.97 20.74
C LYS A 52 6.12 -10.31 20.00
N GLU A 53 5.05 -11.07 20.19
CA GLU A 53 4.90 -12.37 19.50
C GLU A 53 4.15 -12.25 18.17
N ARG A 54 3.23 -11.28 18.04
CA ARG A 54 2.43 -11.13 16.82
C ARG A 54 3.18 -10.47 15.65
N PHE A 55 4.20 -9.66 15.95
CA PHE A 55 5.13 -9.13 14.95
C PHE A 55 5.95 -10.26 14.28
N LYS A 56 6.15 -11.40 14.96
CA LYS A 56 6.88 -12.56 14.41
C LYS A 56 6.05 -13.36 13.40
N GLU A 57 4.72 -13.36 13.53
CA GLU A 57 3.82 -14.09 12.62
C GLU A 57 3.42 -13.28 11.38
N CYS A 58 3.17 -11.96 11.51
CA CYS A 58 2.79 -11.12 10.37
C CYS A 58 3.91 -10.97 9.32
N CYS A 59 5.18 -11.16 9.69
CA CYS A 59 6.29 -11.11 8.74
C CYS A 59 6.66 -12.45 8.08
N GLY A 60 6.02 -13.58 8.44
CA GLY A 60 6.36 -14.88 7.86
C GLY A 60 7.85 -15.26 7.93
N LEU A 61 8.56 -14.75 8.95
CA LEU A 61 10.02 -14.87 9.11
C LEU A 61 10.47 -16.19 9.76
N ASN A 62 9.54 -17.05 10.21
CA ASN A 62 9.87 -18.29 10.95
C ASN A 62 9.80 -19.58 10.12
N ALA A 63 9.57 -19.52 8.80
CA ALA A 63 9.85 -20.68 7.96
C ALA A 63 11.35 -20.68 7.61
N PRO A 64 12.03 -21.86 7.50
CA PRO A 64 13.40 -21.94 7.02
C PRO A 64 13.44 -21.50 5.55
N ALA A 65 13.50 -20.19 5.35
CA ALA A 65 13.50 -19.53 4.06
C ALA A 65 14.94 -19.07 3.79
N SER A 66 15.43 -19.41 2.60
CA SER A 66 16.70 -18.91 2.07
C SER A 66 16.73 -17.37 2.07
N PRO A 67 17.90 -16.71 2.08
CA PRO A 67 18.00 -15.25 1.87
C PRO A 67 17.26 -14.78 0.60
N GLY A 68 17.14 -15.66 -0.40
CA GLY A 68 16.33 -15.45 -1.61
C GLY A 68 14.82 -15.45 -1.36
N GLU A 69 14.28 -16.35 -0.51
CA GLU A 69 12.86 -16.28 -0.09
C GLU A 69 12.52 -15.01 0.69
N ARG A 70 13.41 -14.55 1.58
CA ARG A 70 13.19 -13.31 2.33
C ARG A 70 13.11 -12.10 1.39
N ARG A 71 13.95 -12.04 0.35
CA ARG A 71 13.85 -11.02 -0.72
C ARG A 71 12.57 -11.17 -1.55
N ARG A 72 12.13 -12.41 -1.84
CA ARG A 72 10.91 -12.69 -2.63
C ARG A 72 9.62 -12.22 -1.96
N LYS A 73 9.45 -12.42 -0.66
CA LYS A 73 8.23 -12.00 0.07
C LYS A 73 8.22 -10.50 0.41
N ALA A 74 9.39 -9.89 0.65
CA ALA A 74 9.51 -8.49 1.06
C ALA A 74 8.95 -7.48 0.05
N PHE A 75 8.74 -7.86 -1.22
CA PHE A 75 8.34 -6.94 -2.28
C PHE A 75 6.88 -7.02 -2.74
N GLN A 76 6.07 -7.91 -2.16
CA GLN A 76 4.67 -8.05 -2.58
C GLN A 76 3.66 -7.23 -1.74
N LEU A 77 4.08 -6.66 -0.59
CA LEU A 77 3.20 -5.91 0.31
C LEU A 77 3.03 -4.44 -0.13
N ARG A 78 1.86 -4.10 -0.67
CA ARG A 78 1.55 -2.75 -1.21
C ARG A 78 0.48 -2.02 -0.41
N MET A 79 -0.76 -2.53 -0.50
CA MET A 79 -1.89 -2.12 0.31
C MET A 79 -1.67 -2.51 1.76
N GLU A 80 -1.12 -3.70 1.95
CA GLU A 80 -0.81 -4.23 3.28
C GLU A 80 0.15 -3.31 4.04
N ALA A 81 1.13 -2.72 3.35
CA ALA A 81 2.05 -1.75 3.96
C ALA A 81 1.29 -0.50 4.47
N ALA A 82 0.43 0.09 3.63
CA ALA A 82 -0.39 1.23 4.04
C ALA A 82 -1.40 0.86 5.15
N LEU A 83 -2.04 -0.30 5.07
CA LEU A 83 -2.95 -0.79 6.10
C LEU A 83 -2.24 -1.04 7.42
N THR A 84 -1.07 -1.67 7.39
CA THR A 84 -0.25 -1.94 8.58
C THR A 84 0.20 -0.63 9.21
N ALA A 85 0.66 0.33 8.39
CA ALA A 85 0.95 1.67 8.88
C ALA A 85 -0.29 2.32 9.51
N GLY A 86 -1.46 2.24 8.86
CA GLY A 86 -2.72 2.75 9.43
C GLY A 86 -3.06 2.13 10.79
N LEU A 87 -2.88 0.81 10.95
CA LEU A 87 -3.09 0.12 12.22
C LEU A 87 -2.11 0.57 13.30
N ILE A 88 -0.82 0.73 12.97
CA ILE A 88 0.20 1.25 13.88
C ILE A 88 -0.17 2.68 14.32
N LEU A 89 -0.53 3.54 13.37
CA LEU A 89 -0.88 4.93 13.65
C LEU A 89 -2.16 5.05 14.50
N LEU A 90 -3.15 4.19 14.27
CA LEU A 90 -4.34 4.12 15.13
C LEU A 90 -4.01 3.74 16.57
N ALA A 91 -3.01 2.89 16.79
CA ALA A 91 -2.59 2.47 18.12
C ALA A 91 -1.88 3.59 18.92
N LEU A 92 -1.37 4.64 18.25
CA LEU A 92 -0.77 5.81 18.90
C LEU A 92 -1.80 6.68 19.66
N GLY A 93 -3.10 6.49 19.39
CA GLY A 93 -4.18 7.19 20.06
C GLY A 93 -4.52 8.56 19.45
N PRO A 94 -5.41 9.34 20.11
CA PRO A 94 -6.02 10.53 19.53
C PRO A 94 -5.03 11.66 19.23
N GLU A 95 -3.90 11.74 19.95
CA GLU A 95 -2.88 12.77 19.73
C GLU A 95 -2.18 12.66 18.37
N ALA A 96 -2.20 11.47 17.76
CA ALA A 96 -1.66 11.22 16.43
C ALA A 96 -2.67 11.55 15.32
N LEU A 97 -3.96 11.71 15.62
CA LEU A 97 -4.98 12.04 14.61
C LEU A 97 -4.80 13.47 14.11
N SER A 98 -5.21 13.70 12.86
CA SER A 98 -5.19 15.04 12.28
C SER A 98 -5.93 16.03 13.18
N VAL A 99 -5.37 17.23 13.34
CA VAL A 99 -5.99 18.33 14.10
C VAL A 99 -7.32 18.79 13.48
N THR A 100 -7.58 18.43 12.22
CA THR A 100 -8.85 18.68 11.52
C THR A 100 -9.91 17.61 11.78
N ASN A 101 -9.62 16.60 12.60
CA ASN A 101 -10.61 15.62 13.02
C ASN A 101 -11.66 16.29 13.93
N PRO A 102 -12.95 16.31 13.55
CA PRO A 102 -13.98 17.08 14.25
C PRO A 102 -14.26 16.55 15.67
N TYR A 103 -13.87 15.31 15.96
CA TYR A 103 -14.14 14.69 17.25
C TYR A 103 -13.09 14.99 18.32
N LEU A 104 -11.92 15.56 17.96
CA LEU A 104 -10.90 15.92 18.95
C LEU A 104 -11.35 17.03 19.89
N ALA A 105 -12.18 17.96 19.41
CA ALA A 105 -12.74 19.05 20.22
C ALA A 105 -14.11 18.70 20.84
N SER A 106 -14.66 17.51 20.57
CA SER A 106 -15.99 17.14 21.03
C SER A 106 -15.95 16.47 22.40
N THR A 107 -16.77 16.96 23.33
CA THR A 107 -16.94 16.35 24.66
C THR A 107 -18.05 15.29 24.71
N THR A 108 -18.83 15.16 23.63
CA THR A 108 -20.05 14.33 23.58
C THR A 108 -20.12 13.39 22.39
N GLN A 109 -19.15 13.42 21.47
CA GLN A 109 -19.12 12.59 20.25
C GLN A 109 -17.75 12.00 20.03
N THR A 110 -17.69 10.86 19.35
CA THR A 110 -16.43 10.19 18.96
C THR A 110 -16.51 9.67 17.53
N GLY A 111 -15.35 9.52 16.89
CA GLY A 111 -15.24 9.00 15.53
C GLY A 111 -15.29 7.48 15.50
N PHE A 112 -16.00 6.93 14.52
CA PHE A 112 -16.00 5.50 14.22
C PHE A 112 -16.34 5.27 12.74
N ALA A 113 -17.62 5.39 12.39
CA ALA A 113 -18.10 5.28 11.02
C ALA A 113 -17.63 6.45 10.14
N THR A 114 -17.48 7.62 10.73
CA THR A 114 -16.82 8.79 10.16
C THR A 114 -15.65 9.20 11.06
N PHE A 115 -14.58 9.71 10.44
CA PHE A 115 -13.32 10.17 11.07
C PHE A 115 -12.73 9.26 12.18
N GLY A 116 -13.02 7.96 12.16
CA GLY A 116 -12.50 6.95 13.08
C GLY A 116 -11.88 5.76 12.35
N ALA A 117 -11.44 4.75 13.11
CA ALA A 117 -10.65 3.63 12.59
C ALA A 117 -11.28 2.91 11.35
N PRO A 118 -12.56 2.48 11.36
CA PRO A 118 -13.18 1.88 10.19
C PRO A 118 -13.11 2.75 8.93
N HIS A 119 -13.36 4.06 9.08
CA HIS A 119 -13.34 5.00 7.98
C HIS A 119 -11.95 5.17 7.38
N ILE A 120 -10.94 5.35 8.24
CA ILE A 120 -9.54 5.52 7.84
C ILE A 120 -9.06 4.29 7.05
N LEU A 121 -9.31 3.09 7.58
CA LEU A 121 -8.86 1.84 6.95
C LEU A 121 -9.59 1.56 5.63
N ASP A 122 -10.90 1.86 5.54
CA ASP A 122 -11.64 1.79 4.27
C ASP A 122 -11.04 2.73 3.23
N PHE A 123 -10.75 3.99 3.60
CA PHE A 123 -10.25 4.98 2.66
C PHE A 123 -8.88 4.64 2.09
N VAL A 124 -7.98 4.09 2.91
CA VAL A 124 -6.67 3.58 2.43
C VAL A 124 -6.87 2.55 1.31
N VAL A 125 -7.76 1.58 1.50
CA VAL A 125 -7.97 0.50 0.51
C VAL A 125 -8.77 0.98 -0.69
N ARG A 126 -9.79 1.80 -0.47
CA ARG A 126 -10.65 2.39 -1.50
C ARG A 126 -9.83 3.23 -2.47
N ALA A 127 -8.95 4.08 -1.95
CA ALA A 127 -8.08 4.92 -2.76
C ALA A 127 -7.06 4.10 -3.55
N ALA A 128 -6.43 3.12 -2.92
CA ALA A 128 -5.44 2.28 -3.57
C ALA A 128 -6.05 1.44 -4.71
N ARG A 129 -7.28 0.92 -4.57
CA ARG A 129 -7.96 0.23 -5.68
C ARG A 129 -8.30 1.17 -6.83
N ALA A 130 -8.81 2.37 -6.55
CA ALA A 130 -9.08 3.37 -7.59
C ALA A 130 -7.81 3.79 -8.34
N ALA A 131 -6.72 4.05 -7.60
CA ALA A 131 -5.42 4.38 -8.18
C ALA A 131 -4.87 3.26 -9.06
N LEU A 132 -5.10 2.00 -8.69
CA LEU A 132 -4.71 0.85 -9.49
C LEU A 132 -5.44 0.81 -10.84
N THR A 133 -6.75 1.06 -10.84
CA THR A 133 -7.55 1.14 -12.07
C THR A 133 -7.02 2.25 -13.00
N ALA A 134 -6.71 3.43 -12.43
CA ALA A 134 -6.11 4.52 -13.20
C ALA A 134 -4.73 4.14 -13.77
N ALA A 135 -3.88 3.47 -12.97
CA ALA A 135 -2.59 2.99 -13.45
C ALA A 135 -2.73 1.95 -14.57
N TRP A 136 -3.74 1.08 -14.53
CA TRP A 136 -4.00 0.10 -15.58
C TRP A 136 -4.40 0.74 -16.91
N PHE A 137 -5.21 1.80 -16.86
CA PHE A 137 -5.52 2.61 -18.03
C PHE A 137 -4.23 3.15 -18.67
N GLN A 138 -3.37 3.77 -17.85
CA GLN A 138 -2.11 4.34 -18.33
C GLN A 138 -1.16 3.27 -18.90
N LYS A 139 -1.08 2.10 -18.27
CA LYS A 139 -0.26 0.98 -18.74
C LYS A 139 -0.68 0.49 -20.12
N TRP A 140 -1.96 0.18 -20.29
CA TRP A 140 -2.43 -0.57 -21.46
C TRP A 140 -2.94 0.31 -22.60
N LEU A 141 -3.74 1.32 -22.26
CA LEU A 141 -4.43 2.12 -23.26
C LEU A 141 -3.57 3.29 -23.73
N VAL A 142 -2.62 3.75 -22.90
CA VAL A 142 -1.75 4.89 -23.23
C VAL A 142 -0.33 4.45 -23.59
N HIS A 143 0.47 4.03 -22.61
CA HIS A 143 1.93 4.06 -22.74
C HIS A 143 2.57 2.76 -23.23
N ARG A 144 2.10 1.59 -22.79
CA ARG A 144 2.65 0.26 -23.16
C ARG A 144 4.20 0.19 -23.09
N ARG A 145 4.78 0.84 -22.08
CA ARG A 145 6.24 0.94 -21.94
C ARG A 145 6.88 -0.40 -21.61
N ALA A 146 7.98 -0.70 -22.29
CA ALA A 146 8.84 -1.85 -22.02
C ALA A 146 9.45 -1.81 -20.60
N ARG A 147 9.62 -3.00 -20.03
CA ARG A 147 10.21 -3.29 -18.74
C ARG A 147 11.74 -3.20 -18.79
N PRO A 148 12.41 -3.03 -17.65
CA PRO A 148 13.87 -2.98 -17.62
C PRO A 148 14.54 -4.25 -18.15
N GLU A 149 13.94 -5.43 -17.96
CA GLU A 149 14.46 -6.69 -18.49
C GLU A 149 14.44 -6.75 -20.03
N GLU A 150 13.41 -6.20 -20.67
CA GLU A 150 13.31 -6.11 -22.13
C GLU A 150 14.38 -5.17 -22.69
N PHE A 151 14.63 -4.04 -22.00
CA PHE A 151 15.73 -3.13 -22.36
C PHE A 151 17.11 -3.78 -22.15
N GLY A 152 17.28 -4.55 -21.08
CA GLY A 152 18.48 -5.38 -20.87
C GLY A 152 18.69 -6.41 -21.98
N GLY A 153 17.60 -7.03 -22.46
CA GLY A 153 17.61 -7.90 -23.64
C GLY A 153 18.07 -7.15 -24.90
N ALA A 154 17.56 -5.95 -25.14
CA ALA A 154 17.97 -5.12 -26.28
C ALA A 154 19.47 -4.74 -26.22
N ILE A 155 19.99 -4.38 -25.03
CA ILE A 155 21.42 -4.12 -24.82
C ILE A 155 22.24 -5.36 -25.15
N HIS A 156 21.82 -6.53 -24.64
CA HIS A 156 22.52 -7.79 -24.89
C HIS A 156 22.58 -8.12 -26.37
N SER A 157 21.44 -8.08 -27.08
CA SER A 157 21.39 -8.35 -28.52
C SER A 157 22.25 -7.39 -29.34
N LYS A 158 22.35 -6.12 -28.93
CA LYS A 158 23.25 -5.14 -29.57
C LYS A 158 24.71 -5.53 -29.38
N LEU A 159 25.14 -5.81 -28.15
CA LEU A 159 26.54 -6.09 -27.85
C LEU A 159 27.01 -7.46 -28.34
N THR A 160 26.09 -8.40 -28.60
CA THR A 160 26.42 -9.71 -29.21
C THR A 160 26.25 -9.73 -30.73
N GLY A 161 25.82 -8.62 -31.34
CA GLY A 161 25.60 -8.53 -32.79
C GLY A 161 24.36 -9.26 -33.30
N ALA A 162 23.43 -9.66 -32.42
CA ALA A 162 22.19 -10.33 -32.80
C ALA A 162 21.13 -9.36 -33.36
N ALA A 163 21.15 -8.09 -32.95
CA ALA A 163 20.27 -7.04 -33.47
C ALA A 163 20.87 -5.65 -33.22
N ASP A 164 20.57 -4.66 -34.06
CA ASP A 164 21.04 -3.29 -33.87
C ASP A 164 19.95 -2.37 -33.30
N TYR A 165 19.94 -2.20 -31.98
CA TYR A 165 19.02 -1.28 -31.28
C TYR A 165 19.67 0.10 -31.07
N PRO A 166 18.87 1.21 -31.10
CA PRO A 166 19.36 2.56 -30.85
C PRO A 166 19.57 2.81 -29.35
N ILE A 167 20.59 2.19 -28.77
CA ILE A 167 20.97 2.34 -27.36
C ILE A 167 22.03 3.44 -27.24
N ALA A 168 21.83 4.38 -26.32
CA ALA A 168 22.76 5.47 -26.07
C ALA A 168 24.11 4.97 -25.55
N ASP A 169 25.20 5.61 -26.01
CA ASP A 169 26.58 5.26 -25.63
C ASP A 169 26.84 5.37 -24.13
N GLU A 170 26.13 6.25 -23.41
CA GLU A 170 26.23 6.35 -21.95
C GLU A 170 25.86 5.02 -21.26
N VAL A 171 24.85 4.32 -21.79
CA VAL A 171 24.44 3.01 -21.27
C VAL A 171 25.48 1.96 -21.64
N LEU A 172 25.91 1.93 -22.91
CA LEU A 172 26.85 0.94 -23.46
C LEU A 172 28.23 1.00 -22.81
N ASN A 173 28.68 2.20 -22.40
CA ASN A 173 29.97 2.42 -21.77
C ASN A 173 29.91 2.44 -20.23
N SER A 174 28.79 2.05 -19.64
CA SER A 174 28.61 2.09 -18.19
C SER A 174 29.45 1.02 -17.47
N LYS A 175 29.98 1.38 -16.28
CA LYS A 175 30.66 0.41 -15.40
C LYS A 175 29.76 -0.75 -14.98
N ALA A 176 28.44 -0.52 -14.95
CA ALA A 176 27.46 -1.53 -14.59
C ALA A 176 27.45 -2.70 -15.60
N LEU A 177 27.51 -2.42 -16.91
CA LEU A 177 27.55 -3.48 -17.92
C LEU A 177 28.81 -4.34 -17.82
N ALA A 178 29.97 -3.72 -17.62
CA ALA A 178 31.22 -4.46 -17.40
C ALA A 178 31.16 -5.36 -16.16
N GLN A 179 30.57 -4.87 -15.06
CA GLN A 179 30.38 -5.66 -13.84
C GLN A 179 29.38 -6.81 -14.02
N VAL A 180 28.27 -6.57 -14.71
CA VAL A 180 27.27 -7.60 -15.01
C VAL A 180 27.88 -8.69 -15.90
N PHE A 181 28.58 -8.31 -16.97
CA PHE A 181 29.25 -9.27 -17.85
C PHE A 181 30.34 -10.05 -17.11
N GLY A 182 31.19 -9.38 -16.31
CA GLY A 182 32.23 -10.04 -15.54
C GLY A 182 31.69 -11.05 -14.53
N LYS A 183 30.47 -10.85 -14.00
CA LYS A 183 29.84 -11.75 -13.04
C LYS A 183 29.00 -12.86 -13.69
N TYR A 184 28.30 -12.56 -14.77
CA TYR A 184 27.26 -13.43 -15.33
C TYR A 184 27.54 -13.92 -16.76
N GLY A 185 28.59 -13.43 -17.42
CA GLY A 185 28.93 -13.79 -18.80
C GLY A 185 27.91 -13.30 -19.84
N SER A 186 27.02 -12.39 -19.47
CA SER A 186 26.01 -11.80 -20.36
C SER A 186 25.77 -10.34 -20.01
N TYR A 187 25.08 -9.62 -20.89
CA TYR A 187 24.67 -8.21 -20.69
C TYR A 187 23.19 -8.07 -20.30
N LEU A 188 22.52 -9.20 -20.01
CA LEU A 188 21.13 -9.20 -19.56
C LEU A 188 21.03 -8.57 -18.18
N LEU A 189 19.92 -7.89 -17.91
CA LEU A 189 19.65 -7.32 -16.58
C LEU A 189 19.38 -8.45 -15.57
N PRO A 190 20.22 -8.64 -14.53
CA PRO A 190 19.95 -9.65 -13.51
C PRO A 190 18.65 -9.35 -12.76
N GLN A 191 17.75 -10.34 -12.70
CA GLN A 191 16.42 -10.17 -12.10
C GLN A 191 16.39 -10.59 -10.63
N GLY A 192 15.59 -9.87 -9.84
CA GLY A 192 15.29 -10.23 -8.45
C GLY A 192 14.30 -11.40 -8.32
N TYR A 193 13.53 -11.67 -9.38
CA TYR A 193 12.54 -12.75 -9.45
C TYR A 193 12.86 -13.71 -10.59
N PRO A 194 12.72 -15.03 -10.39
CA PRO A 194 12.90 -16.00 -11.49
C PRO A 194 11.97 -15.75 -12.68
N GLU A 195 10.75 -15.27 -12.42
CA GLU A 195 9.76 -14.93 -13.44
C GLU A 195 9.97 -13.55 -14.08
N GLY A 196 10.92 -12.76 -13.57
CA GLY A 196 11.12 -11.37 -13.99
C GLY A 196 9.93 -10.48 -13.63
N SER A 197 9.52 -9.63 -14.57
CA SER A 197 8.46 -8.67 -14.37
C SER A 197 7.07 -9.30 -14.53
N PRO A 198 6.04 -8.79 -13.81
CA PRO A 198 4.66 -9.18 -14.08
C PRO A 198 4.24 -8.87 -15.52
N ALA A 199 3.39 -9.72 -16.10
CA ALA A 199 2.89 -9.66 -17.48
C ALA A 199 1.93 -8.47 -17.76
N HIS A 200 2.42 -7.26 -17.55
CA HIS A 200 1.79 -5.99 -17.89
C HIS A 200 2.85 -4.90 -18.05
N PRO A 201 2.59 -3.83 -18.85
CA PRO A 201 3.55 -2.77 -19.14
C PRO A 201 4.14 -2.10 -17.90
N ALA A 202 5.31 -1.46 -18.06
CA ALA A 202 6.06 -0.86 -16.97
C ALA A 202 5.38 0.41 -16.40
N TYR A 203 4.92 1.32 -17.26
CA TYR A 203 4.59 2.69 -16.85
C TYR A 203 3.09 2.97 -16.69
N PRO A 204 2.65 3.64 -15.60
CA PRO A 204 3.40 3.88 -14.36
C PRO A 204 3.42 2.62 -13.50
N SER A 205 4.19 2.61 -12.40
CA SER A 205 4.18 1.48 -11.46
C SER A 205 2.83 1.40 -10.73
N GLY A 206 2.19 0.22 -10.78
CA GLY A 206 0.93 -0.01 -10.07
C GLY A 206 1.12 -0.03 -8.55
N HIS A 207 2.26 -0.53 -8.07
CA HIS A 207 2.61 -0.52 -6.64
C HIS A 207 2.78 0.91 -6.15
N ALA A 208 3.45 1.75 -6.94
CA ALA A 208 3.62 3.17 -6.66
C ALA A 208 2.28 3.92 -6.59
N ALA A 209 1.35 3.65 -7.52
CA ALA A 209 0.02 4.24 -7.46
C ALA A 209 -0.76 3.85 -6.20
N MET A 210 -0.70 2.58 -5.80
CA MET A 210 -1.37 2.10 -4.57
C MET A 210 -0.79 2.74 -3.31
N ILE A 211 0.54 2.72 -3.14
CA ILE A 211 1.17 3.24 -1.92
C ILE A 211 1.14 4.77 -1.88
N GLY A 212 1.20 5.45 -3.03
CA GLY A 212 1.00 6.89 -3.12
C GLY A 212 -0.38 7.29 -2.62
N ALA A 213 -1.43 6.61 -3.09
CA ALA A 213 -2.80 6.84 -2.63
C ALA A 213 -2.97 6.53 -1.13
N GLY A 214 -2.44 5.39 -0.66
CA GLY A 214 -2.51 4.99 0.74
C GLY A 214 -1.79 5.95 1.69
N ALA A 215 -0.57 6.38 1.33
CA ALA A 215 0.18 7.35 2.12
C ALA A 215 -0.53 8.71 2.16
N THR A 216 -1.09 9.18 1.05
CA THR A 216 -1.90 10.42 1.01
C THR A 216 -3.13 10.32 1.91
N MET A 217 -3.86 9.19 1.90
CA MET A 217 -4.99 8.99 2.80
C MET A 217 -4.56 9.03 4.27
N LEU A 218 -3.46 8.36 4.64
CA LEU A 218 -2.96 8.40 6.01
C LEU A 218 -2.53 9.81 6.42
N LYS A 219 -1.83 10.55 5.56
CA LYS A 219 -1.47 11.95 5.84
C LYS A 219 -2.71 12.84 6.03
N ALA A 220 -3.82 12.57 5.33
CA ALA A 220 -5.06 13.32 5.50
C ALA A 220 -5.76 13.05 6.84
N PHE A 221 -5.58 11.87 7.44
CA PHE A 221 -6.25 11.47 8.68
C PHE A 221 -5.37 11.56 9.94
N PHE A 222 -4.05 11.63 9.79
CA PHE A 222 -3.10 11.70 10.89
C PHE A 222 -2.30 13.01 10.88
N LYS A 223 -1.89 13.44 12.07
CA LYS A 223 -1.06 14.62 12.28
C LYS A 223 0.36 14.35 11.80
N GLU A 224 0.69 14.83 10.61
CA GLU A 224 1.99 14.58 9.99
C GLU A 224 3.19 14.99 10.86
N SER A 225 3.04 16.04 11.67
CA SER A 225 4.08 16.57 12.57
C SER A 225 4.23 15.81 13.89
N TYR A 226 3.40 14.79 14.14
CA TYR A 226 3.52 13.97 15.34
C TYR A 226 4.85 13.20 15.32
N ILE A 227 5.63 13.31 16.40
CA ILE A 227 6.89 12.59 16.57
C ILE A 227 6.60 11.18 17.04
N LEU A 228 7.09 10.19 16.29
CA LEU A 228 6.91 8.78 16.62
C LEU A 228 7.71 8.42 17.89
N PRO A 229 7.08 7.79 18.89
CA PRO A 229 7.79 7.30 20.07
C PRO A 229 8.62 6.06 19.74
N ASP A 230 9.74 5.91 20.44
CA ASP A 230 10.61 4.73 20.42
C ASP A 230 10.95 4.18 19.02
N PRO A 231 11.43 5.02 18.08
CA PRO A 231 11.78 4.56 16.75
C PRO A 231 12.89 3.51 16.80
N VAL A 232 12.80 2.52 15.92
CA VAL A 232 13.74 1.40 15.84
C VAL A 232 14.28 1.24 14.41
N MET A 233 15.41 0.56 14.31
CA MET A 233 15.99 0.11 13.04
C MET A 233 16.42 -1.35 13.14
N ALA A 234 16.58 -2.02 12.01
CA ALA A 234 17.12 -3.37 11.98
C ALA A 234 18.60 -3.38 12.42
N SER A 235 19.02 -4.41 13.16
CA SER A 235 20.44 -4.68 13.42
C SER A 235 21.20 -4.95 12.12
N THR A 236 22.54 -4.87 12.16
CA THR A 236 23.40 -5.07 10.98
C THR A 236 23.25 -6.44 10.33
N ASP A 237 22.87 -7.47 11.09
CA ASP A 237 22.54 -8.80 10.57
C ASP A 237 21.08 -8.96 10.11
N GLY A 238 20.23 -7.97 10.38
CA GLY A 238 18.80 -7.97 10.08
C GLY A 238 17.96 -8.90 10.95
N CYS A 239 18.48 -9.39 12.07
CA CYS A 239 17.82 -10.39 12.91
C CYS A 239 17.12 -9.83 14.17
N SER A 240 17.32 -8.55 14.48
CA SER A 240 16.72 -7.89 15.65
C SER A 240 16.40 -6.42 15.39
N LEU A 241 15.61 -5.81 16.28
CA LEU A 241 15.35 -4.38 16.30
C LEU A 241 16.22 -3.71 17.35
N VAL A 242 16.89 -2.63 16.97
CA VAL A 242 17.71 -1.79 17.85
C VAL A 242 17.16 -0.36 17.87
N PRO A 243 17.35 0.42 18.95
CA PRO A 243 16.90 1.80 19.02
C PRO A 243 17.49 2.66 17.89
N TYR A 244 16.67 3.52 17.30
CA TYR A 244 17.11 4.52 16.34
C TYR A 244 17.61 5.78 17.08
N SER A 245 18.81 6.25 16.72
CA SER A 245 19.45 7.41 17.36
C SER A 245 19.64 8.61 16.42
N GLY A 246 18.98 8.62 15.26
CA GLY A 246 19.18 9.62 14.21
C GLY A 246 18.33 10.88 14.32
N GLY A 247 17.63 11.08 15.44
CA GLY A 247 16.76 12.23 15.70
C GLY A 247 15.27 11.91 15.58
N ASP A 248 14.45 12.95 15.59
CA ASP A 248 12.99 12.83 15.58
C ASP A 248 12.48 12.35 14.21
N LEU A 249 11.59 11.36 14.23
CA LEU A 249 10.88 10.87 13.06
C LEU A 249 9.42 11.29 13.15
N THR A 250 8.91 11.95 12.11
CA THR A 250 7.53 12.39 12.04
C THR A 250 6.66 11.36 11.31
N ILE A 251 5.35 11.32 11.61
CA ILE A 251 4.40 10.49 10.85
C ILE A 251 4.48 10.78 9.35
N GLY A 252 4.46 12.06 8.96
CA GLY A 252 4.52 12.45 7.55
C GLY A 252 5.81 12.01 6.87
N GLY A 253 6.94 12.15 7.56
CA GLY A 253 8.25 11.69 7.09
C GLY A 253 8.29 10.18 6.89
N GLU A 254 7.82 9.39 7.86
CA GLU A 254 7.85 7.93 7.77
C GLU A 254 6.84 7.37 6.76
N LEU A 255 5.69 8.03 6.55
CA LEU A 255 4.76 7.65 5.48
C LEU A 255 5.35 7.89 4.09
N ASN A 256 6.02 9.03 3.88
CA ASN A 256 6.74 9.31 2.63
C ASN A 256 7.91 8.33 2.45
N LYS A 257 8.65 8.01 3.52
CA LYS A 257 9.72 7.01 3.51
C LYS A 257 9.19 5.61 3.18
N LEU A 258 8.05 5.21 3.76
CA LEU A 258 7.40 3.94 3.45
C LEU A 258 7.05 3.85 1.97
N ALA A 259 6.43 4.89 1.41
CA ALA A 259 6.13 4.96 -0.01
C ALA A 259 7.38 4.85 -0.88
N ALA A 260 8.46 5.57 -0.52
CA ALA A 260 9.74 5.50 -1.20
C ALA A 260 10.37 4.09 -1.13
N ASN A 261 10.36 3.46 0.04
CA ASN A 261 10.93 2.12 0.26
C ASN A 261 10.26 1.06 -0.62
N ILE A 262 8.92 1.07 -0.66
CA ILE A 262 8.15 0.15 -1.50
C ILE A 262 8.56 0.32 -2.97
N VAL A 263 8.53 1.55 -3.48
CA VAL A 263 8.78 1.75 -4.92
C VAL A 263 10.24 1.53 -5.30
N MET A 264 11.19 1.94 -4.46
CA MET A 264 12.62 1.77 -4.72
C MET A 264 12.99 0.31 -4.90
N GLY A 265 12.44 -0.59 -4.09
CA GLY A 265 12.85 -1.97 -4.22
C GLY A 265 12.24 -2.71 -5.41
N HIS A 266 11.22 -2.16 -6.10
CA HIS A 266 10.88 -2.62 -7.45
C HIS A 266 11.96 -2.26 -8.48
N ASN A 267 12.67 -1.14 -8.30
CA ASN A 267 13.85 -0.84 -9.12
C ASN A 267 14.97 -1.82 -8.78
N PHE A 268 15.22 -2.09 -7.51
CA PHE A 268 16.25 -3.06 -7.08
C PHE A 268 15.95 -4.49 -7.54
N ALA A 269 14.68 -4.85 -7.70
CA ALA A 269 14.28 -6.12 -8.27
C ALA A 269 14.42 -6.20 -9.79
N GLY A 270 14.70 -5.07 -10.47
CA GLY A 270 14.91 -5.03 -11.92
C GLY A 270 13.63 -4.95 -12.75
N ILE A 271 12.49 -4.58 -12.15
CA ILE A 271 11.17 -4.65 -12.83
C ILE A 271 10.51 -3.30 -13.10
N HIS A 272 11.02 -2.19 -12.55
CA HIS A 272 10.51 -0.85 -12.82
C HIS A 272 11.64 0.17 -13.02
N TRP A 273 11.29 1.25 -13.72
CA TRP A 273 12.12 2.45 -13.84
C TRP A 273 11.81 3.44 -12.72
N ARG A 274 12.78 4.30 -12.36
CA ARG A 274 12.54 5.41 -11.41
C ARG A 274 11.35 6.27 -11.85
N SER A 275 11.25 6.60 -13.14
CA SER A 275 10.15 7.39 -13.69
C SER A 275 8.79 6.70 -13.56
N ASP A 276 8.70 5.37 -13.67
CA ASP A 276 7.46 4.63 -13.46
C ASP A 276 6.94 4.82 -12.04
N ASN A 277 7.87 4.80 -11.08
CA ASN A 277 7.58 4.92 -9.66
C ASN A 277 7.21 6.35 -9.28
N THR A 278 7.96 7.36 -9.73
CA THR A 278 7.63 8.77 -9.48
C THR A 278 6.25 9.11 -10.02
N ALA A 279 5.96 8.76 -11.28
CA ALA A 279 4.66 9.03 -11.88
C ALA A 279 3.53 8.23 -11.21
N GLY A 280 3.80 7.00 -10.80
CA GLY A 280 2.84 6.19 -10.06
C GLY A 280 2.47 6.81 -8.71
N LEU A 281 3.45 7.25 -7.92
CA LEU A 281 3.20 7.93 -6.64
C LEU A 281 2.32 9.18 -6.82
N GLN A 282 2.65 10.01 -7.81
CA GLN A 282 1.88 11.22 -8.14
C GLN A 282 0.46 10.91 -8.59
N LEU A 283 0.28 9.87 -9.42
CA LEU A 283 -1.06 9.42 -9.84
C LEU A 283 -1.87 8.93 -8.63
N GLY A 284 -1.25 8.18 -7.72
CA GLY A 284 -1.89 7.72 -6.49
C GLY A 284 -2.34 8.88 -5.61
N GLU A 285 -1.47 9.86 -5.37
CA GLU A 285 -1.79 11.06 -4.61
C GLU A 285 -2.96 11.85 -5.23
N ALA A 286 -2.94 12.06 -6.55
CA ALA A 286 -4.01 12.77 -7.26
C ALA A 286 -5.37 12.07 -7.12
N ILE A 287 -5.41 10.74 -7.22
CA ILE A 287 -6.64 9.96 -7.04
C ILE A 287 -7.14 10.04 -5.60
N ALA A 288 -6.23 9.95 -4.61
CA ALA A 288 -6.61 10.09 -3.21
C ALA A 288 -7.20 11.48 -2.91
N ILE A 289 -6.58 12.55 -3.42
CA ILE A 289 -7.09 13.92 -3.32
C ILE A 289 -8.49 14.03 -3.90
N SER A 290 -8.72 13.50 -5.11
CA SER A 290 -10.04 13.53 -5.75
C SER A 290 -11.11 12.82 -4.92
N ILE A 291 -10.78 11.66 -4.33
CA ILE A 291 -11.70 10.95 -3.44
C ILE A 291 -12.01 11.79 -2.19
N LEU A 292 -11.00 12.40 -1.56
CA LEU A 292 -11.21 13.27 -0.40
C LEU A 292 -12.09 14.48 -0.73
N GLN A 293 -11.89 15.09 -1.90
CA GLN A 293 -12.70 16.21 -2.40
C GLN A 293 -14.16 15.80 -2.62
N ASP A 294 -14.41 14.64 -3.24
CA ASP A 294 -15.78 14.16 -3.47
C ASP A 294 -16.48 13.84 -2.15
N TYR A 295 -15.81 13.13 -1.25
CA TYR A 295 -16.37 12.74 0.04
C TYR A 295 -16.56 13.90 1.00
N ARG A 296 -15.77 14.98 0.87
CA ARG A 296 -15.92 16.21 1.68
C ARG A 296 -17.35 16.76 1.65
N TYR A 297 -18.08 16.59 0.55
CA TYR A 297 -19.47 17.04 0.40
C TYR A 297 -20.50 16.12 1.05
N THR A 298 -20.08 14.94 1.54
CA THR A 298 -20.99 13.91 2.09
C THR A 298 -21.08 13.91 3.61
N TYR A 299 -20.21 14.66 4.29
CA TYR A 299 -20.18 14.74 5.76
C TYR A 299 -20.91 15.98 6.30
N HIS A 300 -21.48 15.85 7.49
CA HIS A 300 -22.29 16.89 8.14
C HIS A 300 -21.59 17.54 9.34
N GLU A 301 -20.49 16.95 9.80
CA GLU A 301 -19.65 17.44 10.87
C GLU A 301 -19.23 18.89 10.56
N LYS A 302 -19.14 19.74 11.59
CA LYS A 302 -18.72 21.14 11.43
C LYS A 302 -17.24 21.28 11.76
N GLY A 303 -16.55 22.20 11.07
CA GLY A 303 -15.15 22.50 11.35
C GLY A 303 -14.16 21.40 10.97
N PHE A 304 -14.58 20.35 10.27
CA PHE A 304 -13.66 19.36 9.72
C PHE A 304 -13.14 19.75 8.33
N GLY A 305 -12.00 19.17 7.99
CA GLY A 305 -11.40 19.19 6.66
C GLY A 305 -10.28 18.17 6.58
N PHE A 306 -9.61 18.11 5.45
CA PHE A 306 -8.38 17.33 5.31
C PHE A 306 -7.24 18.30 5.04
N SER A 307 -6.21 18.31 5.90
CA SER A 307 -5.03 19.17 5.69
C SER A 307 -3.77 18.35 5.80
N PHE A 308 -2.95 18.39 4.76
CA PHE A 308 -1.71 17.63 4.66
C PHE A 308 -0.75 18.21 3.62
N THR A 309 0.48 17.74 3.63
CA THR A 309 1.54 18.13 2.70
C THR A 309 1.61 17.14 1.54
N LYS A 310 1.49 17.63 0.31
CA LYS A 310 1.63 16.84 -0.91
C LYS A 310 3.05 16.31 -1.08
N LEU A 311 3.24 15.32 -1.95
CA LEU A 311 4.54 14.74 -2.27
C LEU A 311 5.56 15.76 -2.80
N ASP A 312 5.10 16.85 -3.42
CA ASP A 312 5.93 17.96 -3.88
C ASP A 312 6.28 18.98 -2.79
N GLY A 313 5.85 18.75 -1.54
CA GLY A 313 6.08 19.63 -0.41
C GLY A 313 5.06 20.77 -0.27
N THR A 314 4.09 20.88 -1.18
CA THR A 314 3.07 21.93 -1.08
C THR A 314 1.97 21.54 -0.09
N PRO A 315 1.56 22.44 0.83
CA PRO A 315 0.43 22.17 1.70
C PRO A 315 -0.88 22.18 0.92
N LEU A 316 -1.81 21.31 1.30
CA LEU A 316 -3.16 21.22 0.74
C LEU A 316 -4.18 21.18 1.87
N THR A 317 -5.29 21.90 1.70
CA THR A 317 -6.47 21.81 2.54
C THR A 317 -7.72 21.59 1.68
N ILE A 318 -8.54 20.61 2.06
CA ILE A 318 -9.81 20.21 1.41
C ILE A 318 -10.97 20.42 2.41
#